data_AF-A0A8T5T9V4-F1
#
_entry.id   AF-A0A8T5T9V4-F1
#
_cell.length_a   1.000
_cell.length_b   1.000
_cell.length_c   1.000
_cell.angle_alpha   90.00
_cell.angle_beta   90.00
_cell.angle_gamma   90.00
#
_symmetry.space_group_name_H-M   'P 1'
#
loop_
_entity.id
_entity.type
_entity.pdbx_description
1 polymer ?
#
loop_
_entity_poly.entity_id
_entity_poly.type
_entity_poly.pdbx_seq_one_letter_code
_entity_poly.pdbx_strand_id
1 'polypeptide(L)'
;MKMETKVLLSGLEFPEGPRWRNGKLFFSDFIGKKVIAVDAKGKSEVIVEMQDSPSGLGFLNDGRMLIVSMQRRYLMRLDPEGLKIHADLS
;
A
#
# COMPACT_ATOMS: atom_id res chain seq x y z
N MET A 1 -4.94 -0.39 32.78
CA MET A 1 -4.76 0.79 31.90
C MET A 1 -5.80 0.69 30.80
N LYS A 2 -6.65 1.72 30.62
CA LYS A 2 -7.66 1.72 29.56
C LYS A 2 -6.99 2.20 28.28
N MET A 3 -7.12 1.44 27.19
CA MET A 3 -6.62 1.92 25.89
C MET A 3 -7.67 2.81 25.26
N GLU A 4 -7.26 4.00 24.83
CA GLU A 4 -8.08 4.93 24.05
C GLU A 4 -7.53 4.98 22.63
N THR A 5 -8.44 4.97 21.65
CA THR A 5 -8.10 5.06 20.23
C THR A 5 -8.49 6.44 19.70
N LYS A 6 -7.75 6.89 18.68
CA LYS A 6 -8.06 8.11 17.92
C LYS A 6 -8.00 7.80 16.43
N VAL A 7 -8.79 8.51 15.64
CA VAL A 7 -8.71 8.43 14.18
C VAL A 7 -7.36 9.02 13.74
N LEU A 8 -6.56 8.24 13.03
CA LEU A 8 -5.26 8.68 12.49
C LEU A 8 -5.41 9.30 11.08
N LEU A 9 -6.26 8.70 10.25
CA LEU A 9 -6.54 9.11 8.88
C LEU A 9 -7.98 8.71 8.53
N SER A 10 -8.65 9.55 7.75
CA SER A 10 -10.03 9.33 7.27
C SER A 10 -10.11 9.60 5.76
N GLY A 11 -11.30 9.40 5.17
CA GLY A 11 -11.52 9.64 3.73
C GLY A 11 -10.91 8.57 2.81
N LEU A 12 -10.78 7.34 3.30
CA LEU A 12 -10.30 6.17 2.56
C LEU A 12 -11.51 5.40 2.01
N GLU A 13 -11.38 4.78 0.84
CA GLU A 13 -12.51 4.05 0.24
C GLU A 13 -12.58 2.60 0.73
N PHE A 14 -11.46 1.87 0.71
CA PHE A 14 -11.34 0.52 1.26
C PHE A 14 -9.89 0.22 1.68
N PRO A 15 -9.46 0.67 2.87
CA PRO A 15 -8.09 0.46 3.35
C PRO A 15 -7.88 -0.98 3.85
N GLU A 16 -6.88 -1.67 3.30
CA GLU A 16 -6.52 -3.04 3.67
C GLU A 16 -5.01 -3.33 3.61
N GLY A 17 -4.61 -4.50 4.11
CA GLY A 17 -3.24 -4.98 4.04
C GLY A 17 -2.18 -4.10 4.73
N PRO A 18 -2.40 -3.58 5.96
CA PRO A 18 -1.45 -2.69 6.63
C PRO A 18 -0.07 -3.34 6.84
N ARG A 19 0.99 -2.56 6.63
CA ARG A 19 2.40 -2.92 6.87
C ARG A 19 3.13 -1.73 7.51
N TRP A 20 3.69 -1.92 8.69
CA TRP A 20 4.53 -0.89 9.31
C TRP A 20 5.98 -1.02 8.83
N ARG A 21 6.58 0.08 8.36
CA ARG A 21 8.00 0.12 7.96
C ARG A 21 8.53 1.54 8.05
N ASN A 22 9.76 1.73 8.54
CA ASN A 22 10.46 3.02 8.53
C ASN A 22 9.63 4.20 9.09
N GLY A 23 8.88 3.97 10.17
CA GLY A 23 8.08 5.00 10.84
C GLY A 23 6.74 5.35 10.16
N LYS A 24 6.34 4.59 9.12
CA LYS A 24 5.07 4.78 8.42
C LYS A 24 4.27 3.49 8.36
N LEU A 25 2.95 3.63 8.34
CA LEU A 25 1.99 2.59 8.00
C LEU A 25 1.68 2.67 6.51
N PHE A 26 2.04 1.63 5.77
CA PHE A 26 1.68 1.43 4.38
C PHE A 26 0.42 0.57 4.28
N PHE A 27 -0.50 0.90 3.40
CA PHE A 27 -1.70 0.11 3.16
C PHE A 27 -2.25 0.36 1.75
N SER A 28 -3.03 -0.59 1.25
CA SER A 28 -3.73 -0.47 -0.02
C SER A 28 -5.08 0.17 0.23
N ASP A 29 -5.45 1.16 -0.57
CA ASP A 29 -6.85 1.60 -0.70
C ASP A 29 -7.42 0.92 -1.95
N PHE A 30 -8.05 -0.23 -1.76
CA PHE A 30 -8.40 -1.19 -2.82
C PHE A 30 -9.36 -0.56 -3.84
N ILE A 31 -10.41 0.10 -3.36
CA ILE A 31 -11.40 0.77 -4.22
C ILE A 31 -10.83 2.09 -4.75
N GLY A 32 -10.09 2.84 -3.92
CA GLY A 32 -9.41 4.08 -4.31
C GLY A 32 -8.21 3.89 -5.24
N LYS A 33 -7.87 2.64 -5.60
CA LYS A 33 -6.80 2.21 -6.51
C LYS A 33 -5.44 2.87 -6.25
N LYS A 34 -5.04 2.94 -4.98
CA LYS A 34 -3.77 3.57 -4.58
C LYS A 34 -3.14 2.87 -3.39
N VAL A 35 -1.82 2.93 -3.30
CA VAL A 35 -1.09 2.58 -2.08
C VAL A 35 -0.75 3.86 -1.34
N ILE A 36 -1.04 3.92 -0.05
CA ILE A 36 -0.85 5.08 0.79
C ILE A 36 0.13 4.74 1.91
N ALA A 37 0.96 5.71 2.29
CA ALA A 37 1.73 5.66 3.53
C ALA A 37 1.27 6.79 4.45
N VAL A 38 1.18 6.54 5.76
CA VAL A 38 0.87 7.55 6.77
C VAL A 38 1.80 7.42 7.96
N ASP A 39 2.29 8.55 8.49
CA ASP A 39 3.08 8.56 9.73
C ASP A 39 2.20 8.57 10.99
N ALA A 40 2.81 8.45 12.18
CA ALA A 40 2.10 8.46 13.46
C ALA A 40 1.44 9.82 13.80
N LYS A 41 1.73 10.88 13.03
CA LYS A 41 1.11 12.21 13.16
C LYS A 41 -0.06 12.41 12.19
N GLY A 42 -0.36 11.41 11.36
CA GLY A 42 -1.44 11.48 10.37
C GLY A 42 -1.03 12.13 9.05
N LYS A 43 0.27 12.42 8.83
CA LYS A 43 0.74 12.93 7.55
C LYS A 43 0.80 11.78 6.56
N SER A 44 -0.04 11.82 5.54
CA SER A 44 -0.13 10.80 4.50
C SER A 44 0.46 11.26 3.16
N GLU A 45 0.83 10.27 2.34
CA GLU A 45 1.22 10.45 0.95
C GLU A 45 0.72 9.27 0.11
N VAL A 46 0.41 9.52 -1.16
CA VAL A 46 0.17 8.45 -2.13
C VAL A 46 1.50 7.97 -2.65
N ILE A 47 1.80 6.69 -2.43
CA ILE A 47 3.04 6.06 -2.89
C ILE A 47 2.94 5.73 -4.38
N VAL A 48 1.78 5.23 -4.81
CA VAL A 48 1.50 4.96 -6.23
C VAL A 48 0.00 4.86 -6.46
N GLU A 49 -0.44 5.38 -7.60
CA GLU A 49 -1.79 5.15 -8.15
C GLU A 49 -1.74 4.02 -9.18
N MET A 50 -2.79 3.21 -9.22
CA MET A 50 -2.89 2.03 -10.06
C MET A 50 -4.16 2.06 -10.90
N GLN A 51 -4.10 1.43 -12.08
CA GLN A 51 -5.31 1.19 -12.87
C GLN A 51 -6.14 0.04 -12.30
N ASP A 52 -5.47 -0.92 -11.65
CA ASP A 52 -6.06 -2.10 -11.00
C ASP A 52 -6.20 -1.89 -9.48
N SER A 53 -6.95 -2.74 -8.78
CA SER A 53 -7.06 -2.62 -7.32
C SER A 53 -5.84 -3.22 -6.62
N PRO A 54 -5.11 -2.43 -5.80
CA PRO A 54 -4.02 -2.96 -4.98
C PRO A 54 -4.57 -3.77 -3.81
N SER A 55 -3.84 -4.81 -3.39
CA SER A 55 -4.17 -5.56 -2.18
C SER A 55 -2.94 -5.86 -1.33
N GLY A 56 -2.42 -7.09 -1.33
CA GLY A 56 -1.25 -7.47 -0.55
C GLY A 56 -0.04 -6.59 -0.84
N LEU A 57 0.62 -6.15 0.23
CA LEU A 57 1.86 -5.36 0.18
C LEU A 57 3.03 -6.13 0.78
N GLY A 58 4.20 -5.93 0.19
CA GLY A 58 5.47 -6.47 0.65
C GLY A 58 6.64 -5.62 0.19
N PHE A 59 7.86 -6.04 0.55
CA PHE A 59 9.08 -5.36 0.15
C PHE A 59 10.18 -6.36 -0.16
N LEU A 60 10.96 -6.09 -1.20
CA LEU A 60 12.20 -6.81 -1.48
C LEU A 60 13.30 -6.41 -0.48
N ASN A 61 14.35 -7.22 -0.43
CA ASN A 61 15.51 -6.97 0.44
C ASN A 61 16.21 -5.63 0.15
N ASP A 62 16.17 -5.17 -1.10
CA ASP A 62 16.71 -3.86 -1.52
C ASP A 62 15.77 -2.67 -1.22
N GLY A 63 14.60 -2.94 -0.63
CA GLY A 63 13.65 -1.92 -0.24
C GLY A 63 12.52 -1.66 -1.22
N ARG A 64 12.61 -2.11 -2.48
CA ARG A 64 11.55 -1.91 -3.48
C ARG A 64 10.23 -2.54 -3.03
N MET A 65 9.13 -1.84 -3.27
CA MET A 65 7.80 -2.28 -2.83
C MET A 65 7.23 -3.31 -3.81
N LEU A 66 6.59 -4.34 -3.26
CA LEU A 66 5.78 -5.30 -3.98
C LEU A 66 4.29 -5.03 -3.70
N ILE A 67 3.47 -5.06 -4.74
CA ILE A 67 2.05 -4.72 -4.69
C ILE A 67 1.29 -5.73 -5.53
N VAL A 68 0.27 -6.37 -4.96
CA VAL A 68 -0.62 -7.26 -5.71
C VAL A 68 -1.58 -6.42 -6.58
N SER A 69 -1.64 -6.73 -7.87
CA SER A 69 -2.68 -6.29 -8.81
C SER A 69 -3.77 -7.36 -8.85
N MET A 70 -4.88 -7.12 -8.16
CA MET A 70 -5.82 -8.19 -7.81
C MET A 70 -6.56 -8.77 -9.02
N GLN A 71 -7.11 -7.92 -9.89
CA GLN A 71 -7.92 -8.41 -11.00
C GLN A 71 -7.04 -9.01 -12.09
N ARG A 72 -5.84 -8.47 -12.30
CA ARG A 72 -4.86 -9.00 -13.26
C ARG A 72 -4.09 -10.23 -12.75
N ARG A 73 -4.16 -10.54 -11.45
CA ARG A 73 -3.39 -11.62 -10.80
C ARG A 73 -1.87 -11.45 -10.98
N TYR A 74 -1.38 -10.22 -10.90
CA TYR A 74 0.05 -9.92 -10.98
C TYR A 74 0.62 -9.52 -9.63
N LEU A 75 1.84 -9.95 -9.35
CA LEU A 75 2.68 -9.31 -8.35
C LEU A 75 3.47 -8.21 -9.05
N MET A 76 3.20 -6.97 -8.70
CA MET A 76 3.88 -5.79 -9.23
C MET A 76 5.03 -5.39 -8.32
N ARG A 77 6.04 -4.74 -8.87
CA ARG A 77 7.16 -4.11 -8.17
C ARG A 77 7.22 -2.64 -8.55
N LEU A 78 7.35 -1.78 -7.56
CA LEU A 78 7.54 -0.34 -7.76
C LEU A 78 9.03 -0.02 -7.89
N ASP A 79 9.43 0.33 -9.11
CA ASP A 79 10.77 0.80 -9.45
C ASP A 79 10.84 2.33 -9.52
N PRO A 80 12.04 2.91 -9.59
CA PRO A 80 12.21 4.34 -9.86
C PRO A 80 11.49 4.80 -11.14
N GLU A 81 11.41 3.95 -12.16
CA GLU A 81 10.73 4.23 -13.43
C GLU A 81 9.22 3.91 -13.40
N GLY A 82 8.69 3.40 -12.27
CA GLY A 82 7.28 3.07 -12.07
C GLY A 82 6.99 1.58 -11.88
N LEU A 83 5.72 1.19 -12.03
CA LEU A 83 5.29 -0.18 -11.79
C LEU A 83 5.72 -1.13 -12.91
N LYS A 84 6.32 -2.25 -12.51
CA LYS A 84 6.70 -3.36 -13.39
C LYS A 84 6.11 -4.66 -12.87
N ILE A 85 5.79 -5.58 -13.77
CA ILE A 85 5.43 -6.95 -13.37
C ILE A 85 6.67 -7.59 -12.75
N HIS A 86 6.54 -8.10 -11.53
CA HIS A 86 7.53 -8.93 -10.87
C HIS A 86 7.26 -10.41 -11.10
N ALA A 87 5.99 -10.81 -11.02
CA ALA A 87 5.52 -12.15 -11.36
C ALA A 87 4.09 -12.09 -11.91
N ASP A 88 3.81 -12.96 -12.88
CA ASP A 88 2.46 -13.25 -13.38
C ASP A 88 1.95 -14.52 -12.67
N LEU A 89 0.82 -14.40 -11.95
CA LEU A 89 0.21 -15.49 -11.17
C LEU A 89 -1.14 -15.92 -11.77
N SER A 90 -1.34 -15.64 -13.07
CA SER A 90 -2.62 -15.86 -13.73
C SER A 90 -2.95 -17.30 -14.08
#